data_AF-A0A0W8CKX7-F1
#
_entry.id   AF-A0A0W8CKX7-F1
#
_cell.length_a   1.000
_cell.length_b   1.000
_cell.length_c   1.000
_cell.angle_alpha   90.00
_cell.angle_beta   90.00
_cell.angle_gamma   90.00
#
_symmetry.space_group_name_H-M   'P 1'
#
loop_
_entity.id
_entity.type
_entity.pdbx_description
1 polymer ?
#
loop_
_entity_poly.entity_id
_entity_poly.type
_entity_poly.pdbx_seq_one_letter_code
_entity_poly.pdbx_strand_id
1 'polypeptide(L)'
;MYTHVALKCRRDPAVFERYSDITEEALMQALTEKEMQRQGRTTHARGHGSSTTDFLRTVELSGSAMWGSDGERAQCRRRAFAYQARFGLPALFVTLTPNVAESFVMAQYCGITSVDTLFDAALSEPPGRSALHSASMRNDVASARLFVRNVDAFIEHVLGIPVNRMKTKPFDGLFGDVKAYFGMVETQGGGTLHAHFLIWLADVPPNTNAFDQTLPVHGDQYFRDIEAFADSIVTTSMPLCIKESSCVFCGHSYADLQELPIPTEAYEDPQKIYREHSRHCGEPMLVKCSGCATALSSQHVIRRLLLDHRPPSWPPPMRPYSFGELAAAVRMETPCRGSAAAAKSAVYRRDLHFFEVQKDTDGDGTNDDTDTYGKFLRGLNRAPSRRERRVDDAFQGDPVGRALVLLPPSVDDERLATRALAFAVSLLVFMLNLHWWSHVGSCFKKSRSALSGRCRYGYPRPRAERTCCSSDGVTLARRAPVRVR
;
A
#
# COMPACT_ATOMS: atom_id res chain seq x y z
N MET A 1 -24.48 12.73 14.76
CA MET A 1 -24.90 11.56 15.55
C MET A 1 -24.49 11.83 16.98
N TYR A 2 -25.38 12.43 17.77
CA TYR A 2 -25.14 12.71 19.19
C TYR A 2 -25.49 11.45 19.97
N THR A 3 -24.50 10.74 20.49
CA THR A 3 -24.73 9.58 21.33
C THR A 3 -25.21 10.07 22.69
N HIS A 4 -26.53 10.11 22.92
CA HIS A 4 -27.08 10.26 24.26
C HIS A 4 -26.89 8.94 25.01
N VAL A 5 -25.87 8.88 25.86
CA VAL A 5 -25.67 7.77 26.79
C VAL A 5 -26.35 8.13 28.11
N ALA A 6 -27.42 7.43 28.48
CA ALA A 6 -28.02 7.53 29.80
C ALA A 6 -27.52 6.37 30.67
N LEU A 7 -26.72 6.67 31.70
CA LEU A 7 -26.26 5.71 32.69
C LEU A 7 -27.16 5.76 33.91
N LYS A 8 -27.77 4.63 34.28
CA LYS A 8 -28.52 4.47 35.53
C LYS A 8 -27.61 3.79 36.54
N CYS A 9 -26.95 4.57 37.39
CA CYS A 9 -26.03 4.07 38.41
C CYS A 9 -26.75 3.96 39.77
N ARG A 10 -26.65 2.80 40.43
CA ARG A 10 -26.98 2.67 41.84
C ARG A 10 -25.73 3.10 42.63
N ARG A 11 -25.83 4.19 43.39
CA ARG A 11 -24.72 4.66 44.23
C ARG A 11 -24.57 3.73 45.43
N ASP A 12 -23.47 3.01 45.48
CA ASP A 12 -23.03 2.21 46.64
C ASP A 12 -21.72 2.83 47.18
N PRO A 13 -21.79 3.77 48.14
CA PRO A 13 -20.63 4.50 48.64
C PRO A 13 -19.55 3.59 49.24
N ALA A 14 -19.95 2.47 49.86
CA ALA A 14 -19.06 1.55 50.55
C ALA A 14 -18.14 0.76 49.59
N VAL A 15 -18.50 0.67 48.30
CA VAL A 15 -17.67 0.03 47.27
C VAL A 15 -16.37 0.80 47.05
N PHE A 16 -16.40 2.14 47.18
CA PHE A 16 -15.23 2.99 46.91
C PHE A 16 -14.35 3.24 48.14
N GLU A 17 -14.87 3.05 49.36
CA GLU A 17 -14.08 3.17 50.60
C GLU A 17 -12.88 2.21 50.62
N ARG A 18 -13.03 1.02 50.02
CA ARG A 18 -11.96 0.03 49.90
C ARG A 18 -10.86 0.41 48.91
N TYR A 19 -11.08 1.44 48.10
CA TYR A 19 -10.11 1.92 47.11
C TYR A 19 -9.27 3.08 47.64
N SER A 20 -9.65 3.68 48.76
CA SER A 20 -8.95 4.83 49.37
C SER A 20 -7.52 4.50 49.79
N ASP A 21 -7.25 3.23 50.11
CA ASP A 21 -5.94 2.76 50.60
C ASP A 21 -5.06 2.14 49.49
N ILE A 22 -5.45 2.24 48.21
CA ILE A 22 -4.65 1.71 47.11
C ILE A 22 -3.44 2.61 46.89
N THR A 23 -2.23 2.06 47.09
CA THR A 23 -0.98 2.78 46.80
C THR A 23 -0.63 2.74 45.31
N GLU A 24 0.21 3.68 44.86
CA GLU A 24 0.73 3.72 43.50
C GLU A 24 1.50 2.43 43.15
N GLU A 25 2.33 1.93 44.09
CA GLU A 25 3.10 0.70 43.92
C GLU A 25 2.20 -0.51 43.72
N ALA A 26 1.13 -0.63 44.52
CA ALA A 26 0.16 -1.69 44.40
C ALA A 26 -0.53 -1.66 43.03
N LEU A 27 -0.88 -0.47 42.54
CA LEU A 27 -1.48 -0.29 41.23
C LEU A 27 -0.52 -0.67 40.10
N MET A 28 0.74 -0.22 40.18
CA MET A 28 1.78 -0.54 39.20
C MET A 28 2.08 -2.04 39.14
N GLN A 29 2.13 -2.71 40.30
CA GLN A 29 2.30 -4.15 40.36
C GLN A 29 1.10 -4.87 39.72
N ALA A 30 -0.12 -4.50 40.09
CA ALA A 30 -1.33 -5.11 39.53
C ALA A 30 -1.45 -4.90 38.01
N LEU A 31 -1.07 -3.72 37.49
CA LEU A 31 -1.00 -3.46 36.05
C LEU A 31 0.06 -4.32 35.35
N THR A 32 1.23 -4.48 35.96
CA THR A 32 2.31 -5.31 35.41
C THR A 32 1.92 -6.79 35.34
N GLU A 33 1.35 -7.33 36.43
CA GLU A 33 0.85 -8.71 36.48
C GLU A 33 -0.23 -8.96 35.42
N LYS A 34 -1.14 -7.99 35.26
CA LYS A 34 -2.20 -8.04 34.27
C LYS A 34 -1.67 -7.98 32.83
N GLU A 35 -0.65 -7.16 32.57
CA GLU A 35 0.01 -7.13 31.26
C GLU A 35 0.70 -8.47 30.95
N MET A 36 1.33 -9.10 31.94
CA MET A 36 1.89 -10.44 31.78
C MET A 36 0.82 -11.50 31.48
N GLN A 37 -0.35 -11.43 32.15
CA GLN A 37 -1.49 -12.31 31.85
C GLN A 37 -2.00 -12.11 30.41
N ARG A 38 -2.09 -10.86 29.94
CA ARG A 38 -2.53 -10.53 28.58
C ARG A 38 -1.60 -11.06 27.50
N GLN A 39 -0.30 -11.06 27.77
CA GLN A 39 0.72 -11.65 26.89
C GLN A 39 0.72 -13.18 26.92
N GLY A 40 -0.15 -13.81 27.72
CA GLY A 40 -0.20 -15.27 27.90
C GLY A 40 1.02 -15.82 28.64
N ARG A 41 1.73 -14.98 29.40
CA ARG A 41 3.01 -15.32 30.05
C ARG A 41 2.84 -15.85 31.48
N THR A 42 1.62 -15.94 32.00
CA THR A 42 1.31 -16.49 33.32
C THR A 42 0.06 -17.38 33.30
N THR A 43 0.12 -18.51 34.01
CA THR A 43 -0.99 -19.44 34.26
C THR A 43 -1.35 -19.46 35.75
N HIS A 44 -1.47 -18.29 36.39
CA HIS A 44 -1.82 -18.27 37.81
C HIS A 44 -3.29 -18.66 38.04
N ALA A 45 -3.51 -19.54 39.01
CA ALA A 45 -4.83 -19.85 39.55
C ALA A 45 -5.52 -18.57 40.05
N ARG A 46 -6.84 -18.48 39.84
CA ARG A 46 -7.70 -17.40 40.35
C ARG A 46 -7.61 -17.34 41.89
N GLY A 47 -6.63 -16.61 42.42
CA GLY A 47 -6.61 -16.18 43.81
C GLY A 47 -7.74 -15.18 44.09
N HIS A 48 -8.12 -15.02 45.36
CA HIS A 48 -9.04 -13.96 45.78
C HIS A 48 -8.50 -12.60 45.33
N GLY A 49 -9.36 -11.78 44.72
CA GLY A 49 -8.98 -10.45 44.23
C GLY A 49 -8.52 -9.55 45.38
N SER A 50 -7.42 -8.83 45.18
CA SER A 50 -7.06 -7.68 46.02
C SER A 50 -7.97 -6.49 45.73
N SER A 51 -8.07 -5.54 46.66
CA SER A 51 -8.81 -4.28 46.45
C SER A 51 -8.34 -3.55 45.18
N THR A 52 -7.05 -3.61 44.86
CA THR A 52 -6.47 -3.07 43.62
C THR A 52 -6.97 -3.80 42.37
N THR A 53 -7.08 -5.12 42.38
CA THR A 53 -7.61 -5.88 41.23
C THR A 53 -9.10 -5.63 41.02
N ASP A 54 -9.87 -5.50 42.10
CA ASP A 54 -11.30 -5.17 42.04
C ASP A 54 -11.50 -3.74 41.50
N PHE A 55 -10.70 -2.78 41.95
CA PHE A 55 -10.68 -1.43 41.39
C PHE A 55 -10.40 -1.45 39.88
N LEU A 56 -9.32 -2.11 39.44
CA LEU A 56 -8.98 -2.22 38.03
C LEU A 56 -10.08 -2.90 37.19
N ARG A 57 -10.81 -3.86 37.79
CA ARG A 57 -11.95 -4.51 37.14
C ARG A 57 -13.11 -3.54 36.94
N THR A 58 -13.37 -2.62 37.86
CA THR A 58 -14.40 -1.59 37.66
C THR A 58 -14.03 -0.65 36.50
N VAL A 59 -12.76 -0.25 36.40
CA VAL A 59 -12.24 0.56 35.29
C VAL A 59 -12.39 -0.18 33.96
N GLU A 60 -12.08 -1.48 33.91
CA GLU A 60 -12.30 -2.28 32.70
C GLU A 60 -13.75 -2.39 32.30
N LEU A 61 -14.65 -2.66 33.25
CA LEU A 61 -16.08 -2.81 32.96
C LEU A 61 -16.64 -1.53 32.35
N SER A 62 -16.28 -0.38 32.93
CA SER A 62 -16.69 0.94 32.45
C SER A 62 -16.03 1.34 31.13
N GLY A 63 -14.77 0.96 30.90
CA GLY A 63 -14.05 1.25 29.66
C GLY A 63 -14.25 0.24 28.52
N SER A 64 -14.81 -0.95 28.78
CA SER A 64 -14.82 -2.08 27.84
C SER A 64 -15.57 -1.84 26.53
N ALA A 65 -16.54 -0.91 26.53
CA ALA A 65 -17.27 -0.51 25.34
C ALA A 65 -16.55 0.57 24.51
N MET A 66 -15.47 1.16 25.05
CA MET A 66 -14.69 2.16 24.33
C MET A 66 -13.83 1.48 23.26
N TRP A 67 -13.80 2.08 22.08
CA TRP A 67 -12.97 1.63 20.98
C TRP A 67 -11.48 1.70 21.36
N GLY A 68 -10.72 0.64 21.08
CA GLY A 68 -9.32 0.54 21.45
C GLY A 68 -9.05 0.16 22.91
N SER A 69 -10.11 -0.03 23.73
CA SER A 69 -9.97 -0.50 25.10
C SER A 69 -9.53 -1.97 25.16
N ASP A 70 -9.02 -2.38 26.32
CA ASP A 70 -8.60 -3.76 26.54
C ASP A 70 -9.79 -4.74 26.53
N GLY A 71 -10.96 -4.28 26.97
CA GLY A 71 -12.21 -5.03 26.92
C GLY A 71 -12.68 -5.29 25.49
N GLU A 72 -12.65 -4.27 24.64
CA GLU A 72 -12.97 -4.37 23.21
C GLU A 72 -12.00 -5.33 22.50
N ARG A 73 -10.68 -5.15 22.69
CA ARG A 73 -9.65 -6.06 22.16
C ARG A 73 -9.85 -7.51 22.60
N ALA A 74 -10.23 -7.73 23.87
CA ALA A 74 -10.53 -9.07 24.38
C ALA A 74 -11.79 -9.67 23.75
N GLN A 75 -12.84 -8.88 23.52
CA GLN A 75 -14.03 -9.32 22.79
C GLN A 75 -13.70 -9.70 21.35
N CYS A 76 -12.91 -8.87 20.68
CA CYS A 76 -12.48 -9.10 19.30
C CYS A 76 -11.64 -10.36 19.15
N ARG A 77 -10.71 -10.62 20.08
CA ARG A 77 -9.96 -11.89 20.13
C ARG A 77 -10.89 -13.10 20.33
N ARG A 78 -11.89 -13.02 21.20
CA ARG A 78 -12.89 -14.10 21.36
C ARG A 78 -13.68 -14.34 20.07
N ARG A 79 -14.04 -13.29 19.34
CA ARG A 79 -14.70 -13.41 18.03
C ARG A 79 -13.77 -14.07 17.01
N ALA A 80 -12.50 -13.66 16.93
CA ALA A 80 -11.52 -14.30 16.05
C ALA A 80 -11.38 -15.81 16.34
N PHE A 81 -11.30 -16.19 17.62
CA PHE A 81 -11.28 -17.61 18.00
C PHE A 81 -12.57 -18.36 17.64
N ALA A 82 -13.73 -17.71 17.75
CA ALA A 82 -14.99 -18.31 17.31
C ALA A 82 -15.03 -18.55 15.80
N TYR A 83 -14.47 -17.64 15.00
CA TYR A 83 -14.28 -17.86 13.56
C TYR A 83 -13.34 -19.02 13.30
N GLN A 84 -12.21 -19.10 14.01
CA GLN A 84 -11.27 -20.21 13.87
C GLN A 84 -11.89 -21.56 14.26
N ALA A 85 -12.70 -21.61 15.32
CA ALA A 85 -13.41 -22.81 15.73
C ALA A 85 -14.44 -23.27 14.68
N ARG A 86 -15.04 -22.33 13.94
CA ARG A 86 -16.06 -22.62 12.92
C ARG A 86 -15.48 -22.94 11.54
N PHE A 87 -14.45 -22.21 11.12
CA PHE A 87 -13.92 -22.24 9.75
C PHE A 87 -12.51 -22.82 9.65
N GLY A 88 -11.86 -23.13 10.77
CA GLY A 88 -10.47 -23.58 10.82
C GLY A 88 -9.45 -22.44 10.83
N LEU A 89 -8.24 -22.72 10.38
CA LEU A 89 -7.17 -21.73 10.22
C LEU A 89 -7.45 -20.82 9.02
N PRO A 90 -7.19 -19.51 9.14
CA PRO A 90 -7.30 -18.60 8.01
C PRO A 90 -6.24 -18.89 6.97
N ALA A 91 -6.59 -18.77 5.69
CA ALA A 91 -5.70 -18.95 4.56
C ALA A 91 -4.77 -17.73 4.37
N LEU A 92 -5.28 -16.52 4.65
CA LEU A 92 -4.53 -15.28 4.46
C LEU A 92 -4.58 -14.41 5.73
N PHE A 93 -3.46 -13.77 6.02
CA PHE A 93 -3.34 -12.67 6.98
C PHE A 93 -2.95 -11.40 6.22
N VAL A 94 -3.87 -10.46 6.11
CA VAL A 94 -3.69 -9.25 5.30
C VAL A 94 -3.71 -8.02 6.18
N THR A 95 -2.74 -7.12 5.97
CA THR A 95 -2.71 -5.81 6.63
C THR A 95 -3.01 -4.73 5.59
N LEU A 96 -4.03 -3.92 5.85
CA LEU A 96 -4.40 -2.76 5.05
C LEU A 96 -3.98 -1.48 5.79
N THR A 97 -3.04 -0.74 5.22
CA THR A 97 -2.56 0.55 5.78
C THR A 97 -2.72 1.64 4.71
N PRO A 98 -3.93 2.23 4.56
CA PRO A 98 -4.14 3.26 3.57
C PRO A 98 -3.30 4.51 3.87
N ASN A 99 -2.64 5.06 2.85
CA ASN A 99 -1.95 6.34 2.99
C ASN A 99 -2.96 7.50 2.90
N VAL A 100 -3.29 8.09 4.05
CA VAL A 100 -4.17 9.25 4.15
C VAL A 100 -3.42 10.59 4.26
N ALA A 101 -2.10 10.56 4.52
CA ALA A 101 -1.35 11.75 4.92
C ALA A 101 -1.01 12.68 3.73
N GLU A 102 -0.87 12.12 2.53
CA GLU A 102 -0.39 12.82 1.32
C GLU A 102 -1.30 12.57 0.10
N SER A 103 -2.58 12.27 0.32
CA SER A 103 -3.52 11.97 -0.75
C SER A 103 -4.30 13.20 -1.21
N PHE A 104 -4.46 13.40 -2.52
CA PHE A 104 -5.35 14.44 -3.06
C PHE A 104 -6.80 14.22 -2.61
N VAL A 105 -7.24 12.97 -2.47
CA VAL A 105 -8.58 12.64 -1.96
C VAL A 105 -8.77 13.19 -0.55
N MET A 106 -7.74 13.13 0.29
CA MET A 106 -7.78 13.72 1.63
C MET A 106 -7.83 15.26 1.56
N ALA A 107 -7.07 15.88 0.66
CA ALA A 107 -7.11 17.33 0.45
C ALA A 107 -8.50 17.82 0.03
N GLN A 108 -9.17 17.07 -0.86
CA GLN A 108 -10.57 17.33 -1.24
C GLN A 108 -11.50 17.25 -0.05
N TYR A 109 -11.38 16.21 0.77
CA TYR A 109 -12.22 16.02 1.96
C TYR A 109 -12.04 17.13 3.00
N CYS A 110 -10.85 17.74 3.03
CA CYS A 110 -10.54 18.88 3.90
C CYS A 110 -10.88 20.24 3.28
N GLY A 111 -11.40 20.30 2.04
CA GLY A 111 -11.76 21.55 1.36
C GLY A 111 -10.56 22.44 1.01
N ILE A 112 -9.39 21.82 0.78
CA ILE A 112 -8.13 22.53 0.49
C ILE A 112 -7.85 22.60 -1.02
N THR A 113 -8.53 21.79 -1.80
CA THR A 113 -8.47 21.81 -3.26
C THR A 113 -9.36 22.90 -3.84
N SER A 114 -9.05 23.34 -5.05
CA SER A 114 -9.83 24.33 -5.81
C SER A 114 -10.97 23.71 -6.64
N VAL A 115 -11.23 22.41 -6.51
CA VAL A 115 -12.17 21.67 -7.36
C VAL A 115 -13.42 21.25 -6.61
N ASP A 116 -14.54 21.30 -7.32
CA ASP A 116 -15.85 20.91 -6.76
C ASP A 116 -15.93 19.39 -6.52
N THR A 117 -15.34 18.60 -7.42
CA THR A 117 -15.41 17.14 -7.39
C THR A 117 -14.08 16.51 -7.77
N LEU A 118 -13.87 15.23 -7.40
CA LEU A 118 -12.68 14.49 -7.80
C LEU A 118 -12.59 14.26 -9.33
N PHE A 119 -13.69 14.40 -10.07
CA PHE A 119 -13.69 14.35 -11.54
C PHE A 119 -12.92 15.52 -12.17
N ASP A 120 -12.71 16.60 -11.41
CA ASP A 120 -12.00 17.79 -11.86
C ASP A 120 -10.56 17.83 -11.32
N ALA A 121 -10.10 16.78 -10.62
CA ALA A 121 -8.80 16.78 -9.96
C ALA A 121 -7.64 17.13 -10.91
N ALA A 122 -7.68 16.61 -12.14
CA ALA A 122 -6.69 16.87 -13.18
C ALA A 122 -6.69 18.32 -13.71
N LEU A 123 -7.72 19.11 -13.39
CA LEU A 123 -7.83 20.53 -13.74
C LEU A 123 -7.23 21.45 -12.66
N SER A 124 -6.91 20.90 -11.48
CA SER A 124 -6.37 21.68 -10.36
C SER A 124 -4.85 21.69 -10.36
N GLU A 125 -4.27 22.77 -9.86
CA GLU A 125 -2.87 22.77 -9.45
C GLU A 125 -2.69 21.84 -8.24
N PRO A 126 -1.83 20.81 -8.33
CA PRO A 126 -1.60 19.89 -7.22
C PRO A 126 -1.09 20.63 -5.97
N PRO A 127 -1.77 20.50 -4.81
CA PRO A 127 -1.29 21.13 -3.58
C PRO A 127 0.12 20.67 -3.22
N GLY A 128 0.91 21.58 -2.64
CA GLY A 128 2.24 21.23 -2.14
C GLY A 128 2.18 20.21 -1.00
N ARG A 129 3.23 19.41 -0.81
CA ARG A 129 3.29 18.36 0.24
C ARG A 129 3.00 18.90 1.65
N SER A 130 3.50 20.08 1.97
CA SER A 130 3.25 20.71 3.28
C SER A 130 1.75 21.00 3.48
N ALA A 131 1.06 21.46 2.43
CA ALA A 131 -0.38 21.70 2.48
C ALA A 131 -1.16 20.39 2.66
N LEU A 132 -0.80 19.33 1.92
CA LEU A 132 -1.41 17.99 2.07
C LEU A 132 -1.20 17.41 3.47
N HIS A 133 0.02 17.50 3.99
CA HIS A 133 0.35 17.02 5.33
C HIS A 133 -0.38 17.82 6.42
N SER A 134 -0.48 19.14 6.29
CA SER A 134 -1.26 19.98 7.20
C SER A 134 -2.76 19.66 7.13
N ALA A 135 -3.30 19.39 5.93
CA ALA A 135 -4.67 18.98 5.70
C ALA A 135 -5.02 17.70 6.45
N SER A 136 -4.16 16.70 6.35
CA SER A 136 -4.38 15.37 6.90
C SER A 136 -4.22 15.33 8.42
N MET A 137 -3.21 16.02 8.96
CA MET A 137 -2.94 16.08 10.41
C MET A 137 -4.00 16.84 11.21
N ARG A 138 -4.83 17.66 10.56
CA ARG A 138 -5.82 18.53 11.24
C ARG A 138 -7.26 18.02 11.16
N ASN A 139 -7.51 16.87 10.51
CA ASN A 139 -8.87 16.40 10.26
C ASN A 139 -9.03 14.88 10.45
N ASP A 140 -8.99 14.46 11.72
CA ASP A 140 -9.16 13.05 12.11
C ASP A 140 -10.49 12.45 11.61
N VAL A 141 -11.55 13.26 11.53
CA VAL A 141 -12.87 12.81 11.05
C VAL A 141 -12.82 12.49 9.56
N ALA A 142 -12.21 13.34 8.73
CA ALA A 142 -12.04 13.07 7.32
C ALA A 142 -11.12 11.86 7.09
N SER A 143 -10.05 11.75 7.87
CA SER A 143 -9.11 10.61 7.83
C SER A 143 -9.83 9.29 8.13
N ALA A 144 -10.63 9.25 9.20
CA ALA A 144 -11.42 8.07 9.57
C ALA A 144 -12.47 7.72 8.51
N ARG A 145 -13.14 8.71 7.93
CA ARG A 145 -14.12 8.47 6.84
C ARG A 145 -13.45 7.90 5.59
N LEU A 146 -12.32 8.45 5.17
CA LEU A 146 -11.56 7.94 4.04
C LEU A 146 -11.03 6.52 4.30
N PHE A 147 -10.56 6.26 5.53
CA PHE A 147 -10.17 4.92 5.95
C PHE A 147 -11.32 3.91 5.81
N VAL A 148 -12.52 4.25 6.30
CA VAL A 148 -13.71 3.38 6.17
C VAL A 148 -14.04 3.13 4.69
N ARG A 149 -13.96 4.16 3.83
CA ARG A 149 -14.15 3.98 2.38
C ARG A 149 -13.14 3.02 1.76
N ASN A 150 -11.88 3.08 2.17
CA ASN A 150 -10.85 2.16 1.70
C ASN A 150 -11.10 0.73 2.19
N VAL A 151 -11.57 0.55 3.43
CA VAL A 151 -11.95 -0.76 3.97
C VAL A 151 -13.16 -1.34 3.23
N ASP A 152 -14.20 -0.54 3.00
CA ASP A 152 -15.36 -0.96 2.23
C ASP A 152 -14.95 -1.36 0.81
N ALA A 153 -14.12 -0.55 0.13
CA ALA A 153 -13.62 -0.88 -1.20
C ALA A 153 -12.77 -2.15 -1.23
N PHE A 154 -11.95 -2.39 -0.20
CA PHE A 154 -11.19 -3.63 -0.05
C PHE A 154 -12.13 -4.85 0.08
N ILE A 155 -13.13 -4.78 0.95
CA ILE A 155 -14.11 -5.88 1.12
C ILE A 155 -14.89 -6.08 -0.18
N GLU A 156 -15.31 -5.00 -0.83
CA GLU A 156 -16.19 -5.07 -2.00
C GLU A 156 -15.46 -5.55 -3.25
N HIS A 157 -14.25 -5.06 -3.52
CA HIS A 157 -13.55 -5.28 -4.78
C HIS A 157 -12.38 -6.26 -4.67
N VAL A 158 -11.71 -6.33 -3.51
CA VAL A 158 -10.59 -7.26 -3.31
C VAL A 158 -11.09 -8.60 -2.77
N LEU A 159 -12.00 -8.60 -1.78
CA LEU A 159 -12.60 -9.84 -1.28
C LEU A 159 -13.78 -10.34 -2.14
N GLY A 160 -14.31 -9.49 -3.02
CA GLY A 160 -15.47 -9.82 -3.86
C GLY A 160 -16.80 -9.91 -3.09
N ILE A 161 -16.88 -9.35 -1.88
CA ILE A 161 -18.07 -9.47 -1.01
C ILE A 161 -18.93 -8.22 -1.17
N PRO A 162 -20.16 -8.32 -1.69
CA PRO A 162 -21.01 -7.15 -1.85
C PRO A 162 -21.34 -6.54 -0.48
N VAL A 163 -20.89 -5.31 -0.24
CA VAL A 163 -21.19 -4.55 0.99
C VAL A 163 -22.71 -4.35 1.13
N ASN A 164 -23.43 -4.33 0.00
CA ASN A 164 -24.88 -4.35 -0.04
C ASN A 164 -25.38 -5.71 -0.56
N ARG A 165 -25.92 -6.54 0.33
CA ARG A 165 -26.34 -7.95 0.11
C ARG A 165 -27.36 -8.18 -1.03
N MET A 166 -27.81 -7.13 -1.70
CA MET A 166 -28.82 -7.16 -2.75
C MET A 166 -28.27 -7.22 -4.19
N LYS A 167 -26.94 -7.25 -4.40
CA LYS A 167 -26.35 -7.31 -5.74
C LYS A 167 -25.34 -8.45 -5.89
N THR A 168 -25.57 -9.31 -6.86
CA THR A 168 -24.56 -10.21 -7.42
C THR A 168 -23.57 -9.37 -8.23
N LYS A 169 -22.27 -9.58 -8.01
CA LYS A 169 -21.22 -8.88 -8.75
C LYS A 169 -20.85 -9.63 -10.03
N PRO A 170 -20.39 -8.89 -11.07
CA PRO A 170 -19.99 -9.47 -12.34
C PRO A 170 -18.54 -9.99 -12.35
N PHE A 171 -17.80 -9.91 -11.24
CA PHE A 171 -16.40 -10.32 -11.15
C PHE A 171 -16.08 -10.96 -9.79
N ASP A 172 -15.16 -11.91 -9.80
CA ASP A 172 -14.70 -12.65 -8.61
C ASP A 172 -13.68 -11.84 -7.80
N GLY A 173 -13.57 -12.11 -6.50
CA GLY A 173 -12.57 -11.48 -5.63
C GLY A 173 -11.14 -11.81 -6.03
N LEU A 174 -10.18 -10.92 -5.73
CA LEU A 174 -8.76 -11.09 -6.04
C LEU A 174 -8.17 -12.40 -5.47
N PHE A 175 -8.62 -12.79 -4.28
CA PHE A 175 -8.13 -13.99 -3.59
C PHE A 175 -8.94 -15.26 -3.91
N GLY A 176 -9.89 -15.19 -4.86
CA GLY A 176 -10.86 -16.25 -5.13
C GLY A 176 -12.03 -16.26 -4.15
N ASP A 177 -12.66 -17.42 -3.98
CA ASP A 177 -13.90 -17.57 -3.21
C ASP A 177 -13.65 -17.45 -1.70
N VAL A 178 -14.16 -16.37 -1.11
CA VAL A 178 -14.03 -16.11 0.33
C VAL A 178 -15.20 -16.74 1.10
N LYS A 179 -14.90 -17.73 1.96
CA LYS A 179 -15.85 -18.35 2.90
C LYS A 179 -16.22 -17.43 4.06
N ALA A 180 -15.21 -16.75 4.61
CA ALA A 180 -15.36 -15.86 5.74
C ALA A 180 -14.18 -14.88 5.81
N TYR A 181 -14.40 -13.73 6.44
CA TYR A 181 -13.33 -12.83 6.84
C TYR A 181 -13.60 -12.28 8.24
N PHE A 182 -12.53 -11.91 8.94
CA PHE A 182 -12.59 -11.20 10.21
C PHE A 182 -11.59 -10.04 10.16
N GLY A 183 -12.09 -8.81 10.21
CA GLY A 183 -11.28 -7.59 10.14
C GLY A 183 -11.26 -6.86 11.48
N MET A 184 -10.10 -6.34 11.86
CA MET A 184 -9.87 -5.54 13.06
C MET A 184 -9.16 -4.25 12.69
N VAL A 185 -9.61 -3.12 13.27
CA VAL A 185 -9.01 -1.80 13.06
C VAL A 185 -8.16 -1.44 14.27
N GLU A 186 -6.95 -0.97 14.02
CA GLU A 186 -5.99 -0.57 15.04
C GLU A 186 -5.42 0.82 14.71
N THR A 187 -5.07 1.57 15.77
CA THR A 187 -4.28 2.79 15.62
C THR A 187 -2.80 2.45 15.44
N GLN A 188 -2.15 3.11 14.49
CA GLN A 188 -0.71 3.12 14.32
C GLN A 188 -0.12 4.39 14.94
N GLY A 189 1.21 4.48 15.01
CA GLY A 189 1.91 5.70 15.38
C GLY A 189 1.39 6.93 14.63
N GLY A 190 1.22 8.04 15.36
CA GLY A 190 0.62 9.27 14.83
C GLY A 190 -0.90 9.26 14.72
N GLY A 191 -1.60 8.26 15.26
CA GLY A 191 -3.08 8.21 15.29
C GLY A 191 -3.75 7.75 14.00
N THR A 192 -2.97 7.33 13.00
CA THR A 192 -3.48 6.80 11.73
C THR A 192 -4.10 5.41 11.90
N LEU A 193 -5.10 5.09 11.09
CA LEU A 193 -5.80 3.80 11.16
C LEU A 193 -5.21 2.79 10.16
N HIS A 194 -5.10 1.54 10.60
CA HIS A 194 -4.83 0.38 9.75
C HIS A 194 -5.73 -0.77 10.15
N ALA A 195 -5.87 -1.77 9.29
CA ALA A 195 -6.66 -2.96 9.58
C ALA A 195 -5.87 -4.24 9.36
N HIS A 196 -6.16 -5.24 10.18
CA HIS A 196 -5.73 -6.62 10.02
C HIS A 196 -6.92 -7.50 9.67
N PHE A 197 -6.79 -8.33 8.64
CA PHE A 197 -7.80 -9.26 8.18
C PHE A 197 -7.28 -10.70 8.28
N LEU A 198 -8.12 -11.56 8.85
CA LEU A 198 -8.05 -13.00 8.70
C LEU A 198 -9.07 -13.39 7.62
N ILE A 199 -8.64 -14.13 6.60
CA ILE A 199 -9.49 -14.50 5.46
C ILE A 199 -9.45 -16.02 5.28
N TRP A 200 -10.63 -16.63 5.16
CA TRP A 200 -10.82 -18.05 4.88
C TRP A 200 -11.30 -18.22 3.43
N LEU A 201 -10.60 -19.05 2.66
CA LEU A 201 -10.92 -19.34 1.27
C LEU A 201 -11.65 -20.68 1.16
N ALA A 202 -12.41 -20.87 0.08
CA ALA A 202 -13.21 -22.07 -0.14
C ALA A 202 -12.38 -23.35 -0.21
N ASP A 203 -11.30 -23.35 -0.98
CA ASP A 203 -10.56 -24.56 -1.34
C ASP A 203 -9.23 -24.69 -0.59
N VAL A 204 -9.18 -24.24 0.68
CA VAL A 204 -7.99 -24.34 1.53
C VAL A 204 -8.26 -25.27 2.72
N PRO A 205 -7.36 -26.24 3.02
CA PRO A 205 -7.50 -27.11 4.17
C PRO A 205 -7.65 -26.32 5.49
N PRO A 206 -8.65 -26.64 6.33
CA PRO A 206 -8.97 -25.85 7.51
C PRO A 206 -8.01 -26.03 8.68
N ASN A 207 -7.09 -27.00 8.66
CA ASN A 207 -6.12 -27.21 9.72
C ASN A 207 -4.97 -28.10 9.24
N THR A 208 -3.91 -28.20 10.04
CA THR A 208 -2.71 -28.99 9.74
C THR A 208 -3.04 -30.46 9.47
N ASN A 209 -3.96 -31.07 10.23
CA ASN A 209 -4.31 -32.48 10.00
C ASN A 209 -5.02 -32.68 8.64
N ALA A 210 -5.95 -31.79 8.29
CA ALA A 210 -6.58 -31.82 6.97
C ALA A 210 -5.56 -31.58 5.84
N PHE A 211 -4.62 -30.65 6.05
CA PHE A 211 -3.50 -30.42 5.14
C PHE A 211 -2.65 -31.68 4.95
N ASP A 212 -2.23 -32.31 6.05
CA ASP A 212 -1.41 -33.53 6.06
C ASP A 212 -2.12 -34.73 5.42
N GLN A 213 -3.45 -34.77 5.46
CA GLN A 213 -4.26 -35.79 4.78
C GLN A 213 -4.44 -35.51 3.28
N THR A 214 -4.58 -34.24 2.90
CA THR A 214 -4.70 -33.84 1.48
C THR A 214 -3.38 -33.97 0.73
N LEU A 215 -2.25 -33.77 1.42
CA LEU A 215 -0.93 -33.72 0.79
C LEU A 215 -0.54 -35.04 0.11
N PRO A 216 -0.72 -36.24 0.70
CA PRO A 216 -0.46 -37.51 0.02
C PRO A 216 -1.42 -37.80 -1.15
N VAL A 217 -2.65 -37.29 -1.09
CA VAL A 217 -3.69 -37.53 -2.12
C VAL A 217 -3.40 -36.74 -3.39
N HIS A 218 -3.04 -35.47 -3.25
CA HIS A 218 -2.79 -34.57 -4.38
C HIS A 218 -1.31 -34.49 -4.76
N GLY A 219 -0.41 -34.90 -3.85
CA GLY A 219 1.04 -34.87 -4.06
C GLY A 219 1.53 -33.50 -4.51
N ASP A 220 2.45 -33.49 -5.48
CA ASP A 220 3.05 -32.28 -6.04
C ASP A 220 2.03 -31.34 -6.70
N GLN A 221 0.85 -31.83 -7.09
CA GLN A 221 -0.15 -30.97 -7.74
C GLN A 221 -0.63 -29.87 -6.80
N TYR A 222 -0.78 -30.18 -5.53
CA TYR A 222 -1.22 -29.20 -4.53
C TYR A 222 -0.22 -28.05 -4.39
N PHE A 223 1.09 -28.34 -4.40
CA PHE A 223 2.12 -27.31 -4.40
C PHE A 223 2.10 -26.48 -5.69
N ARG A 224 1.87 -27.11 -6.85
CA ARG A 224 1.71 -26.39 -8.12
C ARG A 224 0.49 -25.45 -8.10
N ASP A 225 -0.59 -25.84 -7.43
CA ASP A 225 -1.78 -25.01 -7.30
C ASP A 225 -1.51 -23.80 -6.37
N ILE A 226 -0.76 -23.99 -5.28
CA ILE A 226 -0.28 -22.88 -4.43
C ILE A 226 0.65 -21.94 -5.21
N GLU A 227 1.56 -22.48 -6.00
CA GLU A 227 2.46 -21.71 -6.86
C GLU A 227 1.67 -20.87 -7.88
N ALA A 228 0.68 -21.48 -8.53
CA ALA A 228 -0.21 -20.81 -9.48
C ALA A 228 -1.05 -19.71 -8.83
N PHE A 229 -1.61 -19.99 -7.63
CA PHE A 229 -2.34 -19.00 -6.84
C PHE A 229 -1.45 -17.83 -6.44
N ALA A 230 -0.22 -18.10 -5.98
CA ALA A 230 0.73 -17.04 -5.62
C ALA A 230 1.11 -16.17 -6.82
N ASP A 231 1.34 -16.77 -8.00
CA ASP A 231 1.60 -16.08 -9.26
C ASP A 231 0.41 -15.25 -9.76
N SER A 232 -0.83 -15.63 -9.42
CA SER A 232 -2.02 -14.89 -9.83
C SER A 232 -2.26 -13.62 -8.99
N ILE A 233 -1.77 -13.59 -7.74
CA ILE A 233 -2.00 -12.46 -6.82
C ILE A 233 -0.76 -11.58 -6.60
N VAL A 234 0.46 -12.10 -6.82
CA VAL A 234 1.70 -11.31 -6.71
C VAL A 234 2.48 -11.36 -8.02
N THR A 235 2.71 -10.19 -8.61
CA THR A 235 3.52 -10.03 -9.83
C THR A 235 4.64 -9.03 -9.58
N THR A 236 5.82 -9.31 -10.12
CA THR A 236 6.98 -8.39 -10.12
C THR A 236 7.24 -7.83 -11.52
N SER A 237 6.20 -7.61 -12.32
CA SER A 237 6.30 -7.04 -13.66
C SER A 237 5.75 -5.63 -13.73
N MET A 238 6.34 -4.80 -14.60
CA MET A 238 5.80 -3.51 -15.01
C MET A 238 5.22 -3.64 -16.42
N PRO A 239 4.19 -2.84 -16.79
CA PRO A 239 3.68 -2.84 -18.16
C PRO A 239 4.74 -2.47 -19.21
N LEU A 240 5.66 -1.55 -18.89
CA LEU A 240 6.81 -1.26 -19.74
C LEU A 240 7.86 -2.37 -19.63
N CYS A 241 8.37 -2.83 -20.77
CA CYS A 241 9.31 -3.92 -20.85
C CYS A 241 10.75 -3.38 -20.91
N ILE A 242 11.67 -3.85 -20.07
CA ILE A 242 13.07 -3.36 -20.08
C ILE A 242 13.73 -3.52 -21.46
N LYS A 243 13.32 -4.52 -22.25
CA LYS A 243 13.81 -4.75 -23.62
C LYS A 243 13.55 -3.59 -24.59
N GLU A 244 12.54 -2.78 -24.31
CA GLU A 244 12.17 -1.60 -25.10
C GLU A 244 13.14 -0.43 -24.86
N SER A 245 14.09 -0.59 -23.95
CA SER A 245 15.12 0.39 -23.62
C SER A 245 16.52 -0.14 -23.91
N SER A 246 17.50 0.75 -23.87
CA SER A 246 18.88 0.48 -24.24
C SER A 246 19.88 1.19 -23.33
N CYS A 247 21.11 0.69 -23.37
CA CYS A 247 22.24 1.22 -22.63
C CYS A 247 22.54 2.66 -23.04
N VAL A 248 22.52 3.58 -22.07
CA VAL A 248 22.83 5.00 -22.33
C VAL A 248 24.26 5.24 -22.82
N PHE A 249 25.17 4.29 -22.58
CA PHE A 249 26.59 4.41 -22.92
C PHE A 249 26.96 3.88 -24.30
N CYS A 250 26.30 2.81 -24.77
CA CYS A 250 26.64 2.15 -26.03
C CYS A 250 25.45 1.87 -26.96
N GLY A 251 24.22 2.14 -26.53
CA GLY A 251 23.01 1.87 -27.31
C GLY A 251 22.58 0.40 -27.38
N HIS A 252 23.33 -0.54 -26.79
CA HIS A 252 22.96 -1.96 -26.77
C HIS A 252 21.64 -2.17 -26.03
N SER A 253 20.74 -3.01 -26.58
CA SER A 253 19.44 -3.31 -25.98
C SER A 253 19.60 -3.90 -24.57
N TYR A 254 18.65 -3.62 -23.68
CA TYR A 254 18.61 -4.29 -22.37
C TYR A 254 17.94 -5.67 -22.40
N ALA A 255 17.68 -6.22 -23.59
CA ALA A 255 17.05 -7.54 -23.72
C ALA A 255 17.85 -8.70 -23.14
N ASP A 256 19.18 -8.56 -23.08
CA ASP A 256 20.15 -9.55 -22.66
C ASP A 256 21.03 -9.06 -21.51
N LEU A 257 20.52 -8.19 -20.63
CA LEU A 257 21.24 -7.73 -19.42
C LEU A 257 21.78 -8.92 -18.60
N GLN A 258 23.06 -8.86 -18.24
CA GLN A 258 23.71 -9.90 -17.45
C GLN A 258 23.62 -9.56 -15.96
N GLU A 259 23.25 -10.55 -15.14
CA GLU A 259 23.17 -10.42 -13.69
C GLU A 259 24.56 -10.28 -13.05
N LEU A 260 24.65 -9.48 -11.99
CA LEU A 260 25.81 -9.39 -11.10
C LEU A 260 25.44 -9.94 -9.72
N PRO A 261 26.41 -10.52 -8.97
CA PRO A 261 26.18 -10.97 -7.62
C PRO A 261 25.74 -9.81 -6.71
N ILE A 262 24.78 -10.05 -5.83
CA ILE A 262 24.30 -9.05 -4.87
C ILE A 262 25.41 -8.79 -3.83
N PRO A 263 25.91 -7.54 -3.69
CA PRO A 263 26.92 -7.22 -2.68
C PRO A 263 26.39 -7.44 -1.26
N THR A 264 27.25 -7.90 -0.35
CA THR A 264 26.85 -8.20 1.05
C THR A 264 26.36 -6.96 1.79
N GLU A 265 26.91 -5.81 1.43
CA GLU A 265 26.62 -4.49 2.00
C GLU A 265 25.24 -3.97 1.56
N ALA A 266 24.67 -4.50 0.46
CA ALA A 266 23.35 -4.09 -0.02
C ALA A 266 22.22 -4.42 0.96
N TYR A 267 22.46 -5.34 1.88
CA TYR A 267 21.53 -5.75 2.92
C TYR A 267 21.67 -4.92 4.20
N GLU A 268 22.68 -4.08 4.33
CA GLU A 268 22.98 -3.34 5.56
C GLU A 268 22.27 -1.99 5.59
N ASP A 269 22.29 -1.32 6.75
CA ASP A 269 21.70 0.01 6.91
C ASP A 269 22.61 1.09 6.27
N PRO A 270 22.22 1.69 5.14
CA PRO A 270 23.04 2.68 4.47
C PRO A 270 23.23 3.95 5.30
N GLN A 271 22.37 4.21 6.30
CA GLN A 271 22.55 5.35 7.21
C GLN A 271 23.72 5.16 8.17
N LYS A 272 24.02 3.92 8.57
CA LYS A 272 25.23 3.61 9.36
C LYS A 272 26.47 3.83 8.52
N ILE A 273 26.46 3.32 7.29
CA ILE A 273 27.55 3.48 6.32
C ILE A 273 27.83 4.96 6.02
N TYR A 274 26.78 5.79 5.94
CA TYR A 274 26.92 7.24 5.70
C TYR A 274 27.65 7.97 6.84
N ARG A 275 27.40 7.59 8.11
CA ARG A 275 28.07 8.20 9.27
C ARG A 275 29.56 7.83 9.37
N GLU A 276 29.95 6.70 8.80
CA GLU A 276 31.30 6.17 8.85
C GLU A 276 32.20 6.64 7.69
N HIS A 277 31.79 7.67 6.92
CA HIS A 277 32.57 8.29 5.83
C HIS A 277 32.99 7.34 4.69
N SER A 278 32.27 6.24 4.49
CA SER A 278 32.60 5.25 3.45
C SER A 278 32.26 5.75 2.03
N ARG A 279 33.24 5.68 1.13
CA ARG A 279 33.12 6.03 -0.31
C ARG A 279 32.15 5.14 -1.12
N HIS A 280 31.64 4.06 -0.51
CA HIS A 280 30.87 2.98 -1.15
C HIS A 280 29.34 3.09 -0.97
N CYS A 281 28.81 4.19 -0.42
CA CYS A 281 27.37 4.33 -0.23
C CYS A 281 26.67 4.77 -1.52
N GLY A 282 25.84 3.91 -2.11
CA GLY A 282 25.04 4.18 -3.30
C GLY A 282 24.22 2.97 -3.73
N GLU A 283 23.44 3.14 -4.79
CA GLU A 283 22.67 2.05 -5.40
C GLU A 283 23.59 0.86 -5.75
N PRO A 284 23.26 -0.37 -5.33
CA PRO A 284 24.08 -1.53 -5.63
C PRO A 284 24.04 -1.82 -7.14
N MET A 285 25.20 -2.21 -7.68
CA MET A 285 25.35 -2.65 -9.06
C MET A 285 24.87 -4.09 -9.16
N LEU A 286 23.76 -4.31 -9.86
CA LEU A 286 23.08 -5.61 -9.90
C LEU A 286 23.03 -6.22 -11.29
N VAL A 287 23.35 -5.44 -12.33
CA VAL A 287 23.39 -5.92 -13.71
C VAL A 287 24.55 -5.27 -14.47
N LYS A 288 24.96 -5.86 -15.59
CA LYS A 288 25.89 -5.24 -16.55
C LYS A 288 25.35 -5.32 -17.97
N CYS A 289 25.66 -4.30 -18.76
CA CYS A 289 25.33 -4.26 -20.19
C CYS A 289 26.11 -5.35 -20.95
N SER A 290 25.43 -6.12 -21.81
CA SER A 290 26.07 -7.15 -22.62
C SER A 290 26.95 -6.60 -23.74
N GLY A 291 26.67 -5.38 -24.24
CA GLY A 291 27.47 -4.74 -25.28
C GLY A 291 28.78 -4.13 -24.76
N CYS A 292 28.71 -3.29 -23.71
CA CYS A 292 29.87 -2.53 -23.22
C CYS A 292 30.40 -2.95 -21.84
N ALA A 293 29.81 -3.99 -21.23
CA ALA A 293 30.14 -4.48 -19.89
C ALA A 293 29.98 -3.48 -18.74
N THR A 294 29.46 -2.26 -18.99
CA THR A 294 29.19 -1.28 -17.94
C THR A 294 28.23 -1.87 -16.92
N ALA A 295 28.65 -1.93 -15.66
CA ALA A 295 27.79 -2.28 -14.55
C ALA A 295 26.76 -1.17 -14.32
N LEU A 296 25.54 -1.53 -13.94
CA LEU A 296 24.40 -0.63 -13.71
C LEU A 296 23.62 -1.06 -12.45
N SER A 297 23.01 -0.10 -11.77
CA SER A 297 22.01 -0.41 -10.74
C SER A 297 20.66 -0.79 -11.37
N SER A 298 19.83 -1.53 -10.64
CA SER A 298 18.46 -1.84 -11.11
C SER A 298 17.62 -0.56 -11.30
N GLN A 299 17.79 0.43 -10.42
CA GLN A 299 17.09 1.70 -10.50
C GLN A 299 17.57 2.56 -11.66
N HIS A 300 18.84 2.50 -12.05
CA HIS A 300 19.32 3.14 -13.26
C HIS A 300 18.57 2.63 -14.49
N VAL A 301 18.45 1.30 -14.63
CA VAL A 301 17.76 0.67 -15.76
C VAL A 301 16.27 1.03 -15.77
N ILE A 302 15.60 0.99 -14.62
CA ILE A 302 14.17 1.36 -14.53
C ILE A 302 13.97 2.85 -14.84
N ARG A 303 14.80 3.75 -14.30
CA ARG A 303 14.75 5.18 -14.63
C ARG A 303 14.95 5.41 -16.13
N ARG A 304 15.89 4.69 -16.76
CA ARG A 304 16.12 4.78 -18.20
C ARG A 304 14.87 4.39 -18.99
N LEU A 305 14.26 3.25 -18.67
CA LEU A 305 13.03 2.78 -19.29
C LEU A 305 11.88 3.78 -19.16
N LEU A 306 11.71 4.36 -17.96
CA LEU A 306 10.69 5.38 -17.71
C LEU A 306 10.94 6.64 -18.52
N LEU A 307 12.19 7.11 -18.60
CA LEU A 307 12.54 8.31 -19.37
C LEU A 307 12.32 8.11 -20.86
N ASP A 308 12.61 6.93 -21.40
CA ASP A 308 12.36 6.62 -22.81
C ASP A 308 10.86 6.68 -23.18
N HIS A 309 9.96 6.52 -22.20
CA HIS A 309 8.51 6.53 -22.38
C HIS A 309 7.79 7.73 -21.74
N ARG A 310 8.52 8.65 -21.11
CA ARG A 310 7.94 9.79 -20.38
C ARG A 310 7.36 10.81 -21.38
N PRO A 311 6.07 11.17 -21.27
CA PRO A 311 5.50 12.27 -22.04
C PRO A 311 6.04 13.63 -21.55
N PRO A 312 6.02 14.68 -22.39
CA PRO A 312 6.51 16.00 -22.00
C PRO A 312 5.66 16.65 -20.88
N SER A 313 4.36 16.36 -20.86
CA SER A 313 3.39 16.85 -19.89
C SER A 313 2.39 15.75 -19.50
N TRP A 314 1.61 16.00 -18.45
CA TRP A 314 0.54 15.09 -18.01
C TRP A 314 -0.76 15.88 -17.74
N PRO A 315 -1.94 15.39 -18.19
CA PRO A 315 -2.13 14.19 -19.00
C PRO A 315 -1.72 14.39 -20.48
N PRO A 316 -1.22 13.35 -21.17
CA PRO A 316 -0.98 13.42 -22.61
C PRO A 316 -2.30 13.41 -23.41
N PRO A 317 -2.25 13.63 -24.74
CA PRO A 317 -3.41 13.53 -25.60
C PRO A 317 -4.24 12.27 -25.41
N MET A 318 -5.55 12.46 -25.23
CA MET A 318 -6.53 11.41 -25.05
C MET A 318 -7.42 11.31 -26.29
N ARG A 319 -7.83 10.09 -26.65
CA ARG A 319 -8.82 9.91 -27.72
C ARG A 319 -10.17 10.55 -27.32
N PRO A 320 -10.99 11.01 -28.26
CA PRO A 320 -12.36 11.41 -27.97
C PRO A 320 -13.17 10.26 -27.36
N TYR A 321 -14.20 10.62 -26.59
CA TYR A 321 -15.20 9.64 -26.16
C TYR A 321 -15.93 9.03 -27.35
N SER A 322 -16.19 7.73 -27.30
CA SER A 322 -17.32 7.16 -28.04
C SER A 322 -18.65 7.64 -27.45
N PHE A 323 -19.73 7.54 -28.22
CA PHE A 323 -21.07 7.92 -27.75
C PHE A 323 -21.47 7.20 -26.45
N GLY A 324 -21.16 5.90 -26.34
CA GLY A 324 -21.46 5.10 -25.17
C GLY A 324 -20.67 5.50 -23.93
N GLU A 325 -19.37 5.77 -24.09
CA GLU A 325 -18.49 6.21 -23.00
C GLU A 325 -18.88 7.60 -22.51
N LEU A 326 -19.19 8.54 -23.41
CA LEU A 326 -19.66 9.86 -23.04
C LEU A 326 -20.95 9.79 -22.22
N ALA A 327 -21.91 8.97 -22.68
CA ALA A 327 -23.16 8.77 -21.95
C ALA A 327 -22.91 8.13 -20.56
N ALA A 328 -21.93 7.21 -20.44
CA ALA A 328 -21.55 6.62 -19.17
C ALA A 328 -20.89 7.63 -18.22
N ALA A 329 -19.96 8.44 -18.72
CA ALA A 329 -19.29 9.50 -17.96
C ALA A 329 -20.32 10.52 -17.42
N VAL A 330 -21.24 10.99 -18.28
CA VAL A 330 -22.31 11.92 -17.86
C VAL A 330 -23.20 11.30 -16.79
N ARG A 331 -23.61 10.04 -16.94
CA ARG A 331 -24.40 9.33 -15.91
C ARG A 331 -23.65 9.22 -14.59
N MET A 332 -22.34 8.98 -14.63
CA MET A 332 -21.51 8.82 -13.44
C MET A 332 -21.32 10.15 -12.69
N GLU A 333 -21.16 11.27 -13.41
CA GLU A 333 -21.00 12.59 -12.80
C GLU A 333 -22.32 13.22 -12.33
N THR A 334 -23.46 12.84 -12.93
CA THR A 334 -24.78 13.43 -12.65
C THR A 334 -25.11 13.53 -11.15
N PRO A 335 -24.89 12.50 -10.31
CA PRO A 335 -25.16 12.58 -8.87
C PRO A 335 -24.35 13.67 -8.15
N CYS A 336 -23.12 13.94 -8.62
CA CYS A 336 -22.25 14.98 -8.06
C CYS A 336 -22.56 16.37 -8.60
N ARG A 337 -23.21 16.48 -9.77
CA ARG A 337 -23.51 17.74 -10.47
C ARG A 337 -24.97 18.17 -10.35
N GLY A 338 -25.84 17.33 -9.79
CA GLY A 338 -27.26 17.59 -9.60
C GLY A 338 -28.13 17.43 -10.86
N SER A 339 -27.56 17.48 -12.07
CA SER A 339 -28.30 17.25 -13.32
C SER A 339 -27.41 16.72 -14.45
N ALA A 340 -28.03 16.03 -15.42
CA ALA A 340 -27.34 15.55 -16.62
C ALA A 340 -26.80 16.70 -17.49
N ALA A 341 -27.50 17.84 -17.53
CA ALA A 341 -27.05 19.03 -18.27
C ALA A 341 -25.78 19.63 -17.66
N ALA A 342 -25.73 19.76 -16.32
CA ALA A 342 -24.55 20.21 -15.61
C ALA A 342 -23.37 19.25 -15.77
N ALA A 343 -23.61 17.94 -15.69
CA ALA A 343 -22.60 16.92 -15.94
C ALA A 343 -22.05 16.98 -17.38
N LYS A 344 -22.91 17.10 -18.39
CA LYS A 344 -22.48 17.26 -19.79
C LYS A 344 -21.62 18.51 -19.99
N SER A 345 -22.00 19.64 -19.38
CA SER A 345 -21.20 20.87 -19.42
C SER A 345 -19.84 20.71 -18.75
N ALA A 346 -19.77 20.01 -17.61
CA ALA A 346 -18.52 19.75 -16.90
C ALA A 346 -17.57 18.88 -17.72
N VAL A 347 -18.05 17.76 -18.27
CA VAL A 347 -17.26 16.87 -19.15
C VAL A 347 -16.73 17.64 -20.35
N TYR A 348 -17.57 18.45 -21.00
CA TYR A 348 -17.16 19.28 -22.14
C TYR A 348 -16.08 20.31 -21.77
N ARG A 349 -16.23 21.01 -20.63
CA ARG A 349 -15.22 21.96 -20.14
C ARG A 349 -13.87 21.28 -19.85
N ARG A 350 -13.92 20.08 -19.27
CA ARG A 350 -12.72 19.28 -19.02
C ARG A 350 -12.01 18.88 -20.31
N ASP A 351 -12.74 18.39 -21.31
CA ASP A 351 -12.17 18.06 -22.62
C ASP A 351 -11.57 19.29 -23.33
N LEU A 352 -12.22 20.46 -23.25
CA LEU A 352 -11.67 21.71 -23.77
C LEU A 352 -10.36 22.09 -23.09
N HIS A 353 -10.29 22.00 -21.76
CA HIS A 353 -9.06 22.30 -21.02
C HIS A 353 -7.91 21.37 -21.45
N PHE A 354 -8.16 20.06 -21.55
CA PHE A 354 -7.14 19.13 -22.02
C PHE A 354 -6.67 19.44 -23.44
N PHE A 355 -7.58 19.87 -24.33
CA PHE A 355 -7.24 20.27 -25.68
C PHE A 355 -6.41 21.57 -25.74
N GLU A 356 -6.69 22.55 -24.87
CA GLU A 356 -5.92 23.78 -24.74
C GLU A 356 -4.50 23.52 -24.23
N VAL A 357 -4.36 22.74 -23.15
CA VAL A 357 -3.05 22.34 -22.60
C VAL A 357 -2.20 21.63 -23.65
N GLN A 358 -2.82 20.82 -24.52
CA GLN A 358 -2.12 20.13 -25.61
C GLN A 358 -1.63 21.08 -26.70
N LYS A 359 -2.44 22.07 -27.08
CA LYS A 359 -2.02 23.10 -28.06
C LYS A 359 -0.81 23.88 -27.59
N ASP A 360 -0.73 24.20 -26.30
CA ASP A 360 0.41 24.90 -25.72
C ASP A 360 1.68 24.04 -25.73
N THR A 361 1.55 22.71 -25.67
CA THR A 361 2.68 21.79 -25.83
C THR A 361 3.08 21.51 -27.27
N ASP A 362 2.15 21.62 -28.23
CA ASP A 362 2.39 21.39 -29.66
C ASP A 362 2.70 22.70 -30.44
N GLY A 363 2.56 23.87 -29.80
CA GLY A 363 2.69 25.19 -30.39
C GLY A 363 4.13 25.67 -30.56
N ASP A 364 4.53 25.85 -31.83
CA ASP A 364 5.81 26.34 -32.35
C ASP A 364 7.00 25.37 -32.21
N GLY A 365 7.22 24.61 -33.29
CA GLY A 365 8.30 23.62 -33.47
C GLY A 365 9.72 24.20 -33.52
N THR A 366 9.98 25.25 -32.75
CA THR A 366 11.28 25.89 -32.53
C THR A 366 11.73 25.85 -31.06
N ASN A 367 10.85 25.54 -30.09
CA ASN A 367 11.22 25.43 -28.69
C ASN A 367 11.32 23.98 -28.23
N ASP A 368 12.54 23.44 -28.36
CA ASP A 368 13.07 22.29 -27.62
C ASP A 368 13.05 22.52 -26.07
N ASP A 369 12.36 23.54 -25.55
CA ASP A 369 12.53 24.08 -24.19
C ASP A 369 11.43 23.65 -23.18
N THR A 370 10.32 23.06 -23.64
CA THR A 370 9.17 22.74 -22.76
C THR A 370 9.42 21.55 -21.80
N ASP A 371 10.24 20.56 -22.18
CA ASP A 371 10.60 19.40 -21.32
C ASP A 371 11.93 19.60 -20.56
N THR A 372 12.14 20.79 -19.99
CA THR A 372 13.37 21.11 -19.24
C THR A 372 13.64 20.11 -18.10
N TYR A 373 12.60 19.68 -17.37
CA TYR A 373 12.76 18.73 -16.27
C TYR A 373 13.07 17.31 -16.76
N GLY A 374 12.43 16.84 -17.83
CA GLY A 374 12.75 15.55 -18.43
C GLY A 374 14.18 15.49 -18.95
N LYS A 375 14.69 16.58 -19.55
CA LYS A 375 16.11 16.72 -19.93
C LYS A 375 17.04 16.65 -18.73
N PHE A 376 16.71 17.33 -17.63
CA PHE A 376 17.45 17.22 -16.37
C PHE A 376 17.51 15.77 -15.86
N LEU A 377 16.38 15.06 -15.84
CA LEU A 377 16.33 13.65 -15.43
C LEU A 377 17.17 12.74 -16.34
N ARG A 378 17.16 12.97 -17.67
CA ARG A 378 18.02 12.24 -18.61
C ARG A 378 19.50 12.53 -18.36
N GLY A 379 19.86 13.75 -18.00
CA GLY A 379 21.21 14.13 -17.58
C GLY A 379 21.67 13.35 -16.34
N LEU A 380 20.81 13.27 -15.32
CA LEU A 380 21.08 12.51 -14.09
C LEU A 380 21.22 11.00 -14.36
N ASN A 381 20.48 10.46 -15.32
CA ASN A 381 20.54 9.06 -15.71
C ASN A 381 21.80 8.69 -16.50
N ARG A 382 22.73 9.63 -16.79
CA ARG A 382 24.07 9.29 -17.31
C ARG A 382 24.96 8.61 -16.26
N ALA A 383 24.65 8.75 -14.97
CA ALA A 383 25.35 8.03 -13.92
C ALA A 383 24.79 6.59 -13.79
N PRO A 384 25.64 5.55 -13.80
CA PRO A 384 25.19 4.15 -13.76
C PRO A 384 24.60 3.72 -12.40
N SER A 385 24.78 4.54 -11.37
CA SER A 385 24.23 4.39 -10.01
C SER A 385 24.12 5.76 -9.35
N ARG A 386 23.14 5.96 -8.47
CA ARG A 386 22.99 7.20 -7.69
C ARG A 386 23.15 6.96 -6.18
N ARG A 387 23.37 8.05 -5.44
CA ARG A 387 23.51 8.05 -3.96
C ARG A 387 22.33 8.69 -3.24
N GLU A 388 21.27 9.01 -3.98
CA GLU A 388 20.10 9.69 -3.44
C GLU A 388 19.17 8.73 -2.73
N ARG A 389 18.65 9.17 -1.58
CA ARG A 389 17.58 8.45 -0.87
C ARG A 389 16.28 8.60 -1.66
N ARG A 390 15.31 7.72 -1.38
CA ARG A 390 13.96 7.80 -1.97
C ARG A 390 13.34 9.21 -1.90
N VAL A 391 13.51 9.92 -0.79
CA VAL A 391 12.93 11.25 -0.56
C VAL A 391 13.62 12.35 -1.37
N ASP A 392 14.89 12.12 -1.74
CA ASP A 392 15.73 13.07 -2.47
C ASP A 392 15.75 12.75 -3.99
N ASP A 393 15.11 11.65 -4.41
CA ASP A 393 15.13 11.23 -5.82
C ASP A 393 14.45 12.26 -6.71
N ALA A 394 15.14 12.65 -7.79
CA ALA A 394 14.64 13.66 -8.73
C ALA A 394 13.25 13.36 -9.34
N PHE A 395 12.80 12.11 -9.46
CA PHE A 395 11.42 11.85 -9.91
C PHE A 395 10.35 12.34 -8.92
N GLN A 396 10.71 12.57 -7.65
CA GLN A 396 9.81 13.18 -6.66
C GLN A 396 9.48 14.64 -7.00
N GLY A 397 10.38 15.33 -7.71
CA GLY A 397 10.21 16.70 -8.17
C GLY A 397 9.64 16.81 -9.58
N ASP A 398 9.56 15.70 -10.31
CA ASP A 398 9.06 15.65 -11.68
C ASP A 398 7.59 16.06 -11.76
N PRO A 399 7.19 17.07 -12.55
CA PRO A 399 5.79 17.46 -12.68
C PRO A 399 4.88 16.29 -13.11
N VAL A 400 5.33 15.46 -14.06
CA VAL A 400 4.60 14.28 -14.53
C VAL A 400 4.48 13.23 -13.44
N GLY A 401 5.59 12.87 -12.80
CA GLY A 401 5.59 11.93 -11.66
C GLY A 401 4.75 12.41 -10.47
N ARG A 402 4.80 13.70 -10.15
CA ARG A 402 3.98 14.30 -9.10
C ARG A 402 2.50 14.24 -9.42
N ALA A 403 2.10 14.57 -10.65
CA ALA A 403 0.71 14.46 -11.08
C ALA A 403 0.20 13.03 -10.94
N LEU A 404 0.95 12.04 -11.43
CA LEU A 404 0.58 10.63 -11.39
C LEU A 404 0.46 10.06 -9.96
N VAL A 405 1.39 10.40 -9.07
CA VAL A 405 1.36 9.90 -7.68
C VAL A 405 0.23 10.54 -6.86
N LEU A 406 -0.13 11.78 -7.17
CA LEU A 406 -1.03 12.59 -6.36
C LEU A 406 -2.49 12.48 -6.82
N LEU A 407 -2.74 12.48 -8.14
CA LEU A 407 -4.08 12.45 -8.69
C LEU A 407 -4.72 11.06 -8.53
N PRO A 408 -6.01 10.98 -8.15
CA PRO A 408 -6.72 9.71 -8.15
C PRO A 408 -6.90 9.18 -9.59
N PRO A 409 -7.07 7.86 -9.77
CA PRO A 409 -7.47 7.30 -11.06
C PRO A 409 -8.74 7.97 -11.59
N SER A 410 -8.73 8.28 -12.88
CA SER A 410 -9.84 8.94 -13.58
C SER A 410 -10.52 7.96 -14.54
N VAL A 411 -11.82 8.15 -14.77
CA VAL A 411 -12.52 7.48 -15.88
C VAL A 411 -11.94 7.83 -17.25
N ASP A 412 -11.27 8.98 -17.35
CA ASP A 412 -10.60 9.40 -18.57
C ASP A 412 -9.31 8.62 -18.85
N ASP A 413 -8.76 7.90 -17.87
CA ASP A 413 -7.52 7.14 -18.05
C ASP A 413 -7.67 6.03 -19.11
N GLU A 414 -8.89 5.53 -19.34
CA GLU A 414 -9.22 4.55 -20.40
C GLU A 414 -9.14 5.13 -21.83
N ARG A 415 -9.04 6.46 -21.94
CA ARG A 415 -8.86 7.17 -23.21
C ARG A 415 -7.39 7.43 -23.53
N LEU A 416 -6.49 7.17 -22.59
CA LEU A 416 -5.05 7.30 -22.81
C LEU A 416 -4.59 6.26 -23.84
N ALA A 417 -3.59 6.63 -24.65
CA ALA A 417 -2.90 5.65 -25.48
C ALA A 417 -2.29 4.56 -24.60
N THR A 418 -2.28 3.30 -25.08
CA THR A 418 -1.78 2.14 -24.32
C THR A 418 -0.38 2.37 -23.75
N ARG A 419 0.49 3.07 -24.49
CA ARG A 419 1.86 3.41 -24.05
C ARG A 419 1.88 4.40 -22.89
N ALA A 420 0.98 5.39 -22.88
CA ALA A 420 0.87 6.38 -21.80
C ALA A 420 0.34 5.72 -20.51
N LEU A 421 -0.66 4.84 -20.62
CA LEU A 421 -1.14 4.05 -19.49
C LEU A 421 -0.05 3.11 -18.96
N ALA A 422 0.69 2.44 -19.84
CA ALA A 422 1.82 1.59 -19.45
C ALA A 422 2.91 2.39 -18.71
N PHE A 423 3.23 3.60 -19.18
CA PHE A 423 4.13 4.52 -18.49
C PHE A 423 3.59 4.92 -17.11
N ALA A 424 2.33 5.35 -17.02
CA ALA A 424 1.70 5.78 -15.76
C ALA A 424 1.79 4.68 -14.68
N VAL A 425 1.38 3.46 -15.02
CA VAL A 425 1.44 2.31 -14.11
C VAL A 425 2.88 1.96 -13.75
N SER A 426 3.81 1.96 -14.71
CA SER A 426 5.22 1.65 -14.45
C SER A 426 5.86 2.69 -13.54
N LEU A 427 5.52 3.97 -13.70
CA LEU A 427 5.99 5.05 -12.84
C LEU A 427 5.42 4.92 -11.43
N LEU A 428 4.14 4.60 -11.28
CA LEU A 428 3.53 4.33 -9.97
C LEU A 428 4.22 3.15 -9.27
N VAL A 429 4.53 2.07 -10.00
CA VAL A 429 5.30 0.95 -9.45
C VAL A 429 6.68 1.41 -8.97
N PHE A 430 7.41 2.18 -9.79
CA PHE A 430 8.72 2.72 -9.42
C PHE A 430 8.68 3.63 -8.18
N MET A 431 7.69 4.53 -8.11
CA MET A 431 7.58 5.53 -7.05
C MET A 431 7.03 4.95 -5.74
N LEU A 432 6.12 3.98 -5.81
CA LEU A 432 5.34 3.51 -4.66
C LEU A 432 5.64 2.08 -4.23
N ASN A 433 5.94 1.17 -5.16
CA ASN A 433 6.07 -0.27 -4.89
C ASN A 433 7.51 -0.79 -4.90
N LEU A 434 8.46 -0.02 -5.41
CA LEU A 434 9.86 -0.45 -5.44
C LEU A 434 10.48 -0.42 -4.02
N HIS A 435 11.20 -1.47 -3.65
CA HIS A 435 12.05 -1.46 -2.45
C HIS A 435 13.35 -0.71 -2.76
N TRP A 436 13.49 0.50 -2.23
CA TRP A 436 14.64 1.38 -2.51
C TRP A 436 15.91 0.89 -1.83
N TRP A 437 17.05 1.06 -2.50
CA TRP A 437 18.39 0.72 -1.98
C TRP A 437 18.70 1.43 -0.65
N SER A 438 18.17 2.64 -0.46
CA SER A 438 18.39 3.44 0.74
C SER A 438 17.69 2.86 1.97
N HIS A 439 16.88 1.80 1.78
CA HIS A 439 16.01 1.18 2.77
C HIS A 439 15.13 2.22 3.49
N VAL A 440 14.36 1.76 4.47
CA VAL A 440 13.62 2.61 5.42
C VAL A 440 13.79 2.03 6.81
N GLY A 441 13.61 2.83 7.86
CA GLY A 441 13.84 2.36 9.25
C GLY A 441 13.05 1.10 9.63
N SER A 442 11.91 0.82 8.99
CA SER A 442 11.16 -0.42 9.20
C SER A 442 11.90 -1.69 8.72
N CYS A 443 12.88 -1.57 7.82
CA CYS A 443 13.70 -2.67 7.32
C CYS A 443 14.63 -3.25 8.39
N PHE A 444 15.05 -2.43 9.36
CA PHE A 444 16.01 -2.80 10.40
C PHE A 444 15.37 -3.01 11.78
N LYS A 445 14.02 -3.06 11.83
CA LYS A 445 13.30 -3.49 13.04
C LYS A 445 13.67 -4.93 13.38
N LYS A 446 13.91 -5.21 14.66
CA LYS A 446 14.23 -6.55 15.17
C LYS A 446 13.20 -7.57 14.68
N SER A 447 13.68 -8.66 14.11
CA SER A 447 12.86 -9.77 13.61
C SER A 447 13.54 -11.09 13.89
N ARG A 448 12.78 -12.20 13.91
CA ARG A 448 13.35 -13.55 14.04
C ARG A 448 14.06 -14.00 12.76
N SER A 449 13.73 -13.39 11.62
CA SER A 449 14.13 -13.82 10.28
C SER A 449 15.41 -13.16 9.76
N ALA A 450 16.02 -12.22 10.48
CA ALA A 450 17.25 -11.58 10.04
C ALA A 450 18.20 -11.24 11.20
N LEU A 451 19.49 -11.31 10.89
CA LEU A 451 20.57 -10.86 11.77
C LEU A 451 20.41 -9.36 12.06
N SER A 452 20.86 -8.96 13.27
CA SER A 452 20.87 -7.55 13.67
C SER A 452 21.66 -6.71 12.64
N GLY A 453 21.08 -5.58 12.22
CA GLY A 453 21.72 -4.67 11.26
C GLY A 453 21.56 -5.03 9.78
N ARG A 454 20.88 -6.14 9.45
CA ARG A 454 20.53 -6.50 8.08
C ARG A 454 19.05 -6.26 7.78
N CYS A 455 18.74 -6.05 6.50
CA CYS A 455 17.38 -5.85 6.01
C CYS A 455 16.55 -7.11 6.31
N ARG A 456 15.53 -6.97 7.15
CA ARG A 456 14.67 -8.09 7.58
C ARG A 456 13.87 -8.75 6.46
N TYR A 457 13.73 -8.05 5.34
CA TYR A 457 13.04 -8.53 4.15
C TYR A 457 14.00 -9.14 3.12
N GLY A 458 15.31 -9.14 3.38
CA GLY A 458 16.31 -9.72 2.49
C GLY A 458 16.40 -9.04 1.12
N TYR A 459 16.10 -7.73 1.02
CA TYR A 459 16.28 -6.99 -0.23
C TYR A 459 17.71 -6.42 -0.35
N PRO A 460 18.29 -6.36 -1.56
CA PRO A 460 17.81 -6.97 -2.81
C PRO A 460 17.75 -8.51 -2.72
N ARG A 461 16.77 -9.14 -3.37
CA ARG A 461 16.60 -10.60 -3.33
C ARG A 461 17.20 -11.26 -4.57
N PRO A 462 17.76 -12.48 -4.45
CA PRO A 462 18.18 -13.26 -5.61
C PRO A 462 16.99 -13.56 -6.52
N ARG A 463 17.31 -13.75 -7.79
CA ARG A 463 16.33 -14.09 -8.82
C ARG A 463 15.79 -15.51 -8.58
N ALA A 464 14.50 -15.69 -8.83
CA ALA A 464 13.86 -17.00 -8.85
C ALA A 464 13.17 -17.15 -10.20
N GLU A 465 13.54 -18.17 -10.98
CA GLU A 465 13.03 -18.35 -12.35
C GLU A 465 11.54 -18.69 -12.37
N ARG A 466 11.11 -19.52 -11.41
CA ARG A 466 9.73 -19.94 -11.20
C ARG A 466 9.34 -19.75 -9.74
N THR A 467 8.05 -19.59 -9.51
CA THR A 467 7.50 -19.66 -8.17
C THR A 467 7.62 -21.10 -7.72
N CYS A 468 8.14 -21.32 -6.52
CA CYS A 468 8.19 -22.64 -5.93
C CYS A 468 7.67 -22.63 -4.51
N CYS A 469 6.95 -23.68 -4.14
CA CYS A 469 6.51 -23.89 -2.77
C CYS A 469 7.33 -25.02 -2.13
N SER A 470 7.84 -24.78 -0.92
CA SER A 470 8.48 -25.78 -0.09
C SER A 470 7.90 -25.75 1.32
N SER A 471 8.38 -26.63 2.20
CA SER A 471 8.06 -26.62 3.63
C SER A 471 8.42 -25.30 4.32
N ASP A 472 9.38 -24.55 3.78
CA ASP A 472 9.83 -23.26 4.33
C ASP A 472 8.99 -22.08 3.83
N GLY A 473 8.05 -22.32 2.91
CA GLY A 473 7.11 -21.34 2.37
C GLY A 473 7.18 -21.20 0.84
N VAL A 474 6.62 -20.10 0.34
CA VAL A 474 6.57 -19.81 -1.10
C VAL A 474 7.68 -18.84 -1.50
N THR A 475 8.52 -19.27 -2.42
CA THR A 475 9.48 -18.40 -3.11
C THR A 475 8.87 -17.93 -4.41
N LEU A 476 8.47 -16.65 -4.47
CA LEU A 476 7.88 -16.05 -5.66
C LEU A 476 8.89 -15.92 -6.81
N ALA A 477 8.44 -16.19 -8.03
CA ALA A 477 9.14 -15.91 -9.27
C ALA A 477 9.50 -14.43 -9.32
N ARG A 478 10.77 -14.17 -9.57
CA ARG A 478 11.29 -12.83 -9.86
C ARG A 478 11.85 -12.91 -11.26
N ARG A 479 10.95 -12.91 -12.23
CA ARG A 479 11.38 -12.82 -13.62
C ARG A 479 12.04 -11.45 -13.76
N ALA A 480 13.20 -11.38 -14.41
CA ALA A 480 13.60 -10.11 -15.01
C ALA A 480 12.38 -9.65 -15.85
N PRO A 481 12.15 -8.35 -16.04
CA PRO A 481 11.04 -7.84 -16.88
C PRO A 481 11.31 -8.16 -18.37
N VAL A 482 11.32 -9.45 -18.64
CA VAL A 482 11.74 -10.21 -19.80
C VAL A 482 10.65 -11.27 -19.89
N ARG A 483 9.49 -10.90 -20.43
CA ARG A 483 8.69 -11.89 -21.16
C ARG A 483 9.24 -11.91 -22.58
N VAL A 484 9.81 -13.03 -23.00
CA VAL A 484 9.58 -13.49 -24.38
C VAL A 484 8.31 -14.33 -24.22
N ARG A 485 7.24 -13.95 -24.90
CA ARG A 485 6.16 -14.89 -25.17
C ARG A 485 6.59 -15.73 -26.35
#